data_AF-A0A8S3DRF9-F1
#
_entry.id   AF-A0A8S3DRF9-F1
#
_cell.length_a   1.000
_cell.length_b   1.000
_cell.length_c   1.000
_cell.angle_alpha   90.00
_cell.angle_beta   90.00
_cell.angle_gamma   90.00
#
_symmetry.space_group_name_H-M   'P 1'
#
loop_
_entity.id
_entity.type
_entity.pdbx_description
1 polymer ?
#
loop_
_entity_poly.entity_id
_entity_poly.type
_entity_poly.pdbx_seq_one_letter_code
_entity_poly.pdbx_strand_id
1 'polypeptide(L)'
;DRIEEADVDVQTDAFLDRPPSPLFIPQSTGKDISTQIESGDLFDFDLEVKPIVETLVGKTVEQALIEVAEEEELAEIREQQREYEEIRNAELIELQRLEEQERRLRAEKDRRMKQAQEALRLEQDIAQKIAARAFAKAYLQDLVPSVFNNLRENGYFYDPVEHEIETSFMPWLMEKTMTQVNQLVLGRTILDSIIRDVVNQRIDDYQKLEETLRQMIEGGIDMGTSTGEIGHGLQQDTDRQGSGL
;
A
#
# COMPACT_ATOMS: atom_id res chain seq x y z
N ASP A 1 -205.59 -47.66 53.58
CA ASP A 1 -205.13 -46.27 53.72
C ASP A 1 -203.80 -46.15 53.02
N ARG A 2 -203.66 -45.15 52.16
CA ARG A 2 -202.58 -45.02 51.16
C ARG A 2 -201.45 -44.21 51.81
N ILE A 3 -200.23 -44.75 51.90
CA ILE A 3 -199.08 -44.00 52.43
C ILE A 3 -198.33 -43.40 51.24
N GLU A 4 -198.15 -42.09 51.28
CA GLU A 4 -197.48 -41.27 50.27
C GLU A 4 -195.96 -41.50 50.30
N GLU A 5 -195.36 -41.72 49.14
CA GLU A 5 -193.91 -41.77 48.98
C GLU A 5 -193.40 -40.36 48.69
N ALA A 6 -192.66 -39.80 49.64
CA ALA A 6 -191.94 -38.54 49.49
C ALA A 6 -190.50 -38.85 49.05
N ASP A 7 -190.12 -38.27 47.93
CA ASP A 7 -188.83 -38.47 47.30
C ASP A 7 -187.96 -37.21 47.47
N VAL A 8 -186.63 -37.39 47.37
CA VAL A 8 -185.62 -36.35 47.03
C VAL A 8 -185.07 -35.49 48.21
N ASP A 9 -183.76 -35.25 48.45
CA ASP A 9 -182.53 -35.29 47.63
C ASP A 9 -181.26 -35.62 48.49
N VAL A 10 -180.19 -36.13 47.86
CA VAL A 10 -178.85 -36.34 48.48
C VAL A 10 -177.87 -35.31 47.91
N GLN A 11 -177.25 -34.51 48.78
CA GLN A 11 -176.19 -33.56 48.42
C GLN A 11 -174.89 -34.30 48.06
N THR A 12 -174.66 -34.54 46.77
CA THR A 12 -173.36 -35.00 46.25
C THR A 12 -172.48 -33.80 45.94
N ASP A 13 -171.41 -33.64 46.73
CA ASP A 13 -170.36 -32.65 46.48
C ASP A 13 -169.53 -33.04 45.24
N ALA A 14 -169.12 -32.05 44.44
CA ALA A 14 -168.46 -32.29 43.15
C ALA A 14 -167.03 -32.80 43.36
N PHE A 15 -166.74 -34.04 42.97
CA PHE A 15 -165.40 -34.62 42.99
C PHE A 15 -164.47 -33.83 42.06
N LEU A 16 -163.59 -33.00 42.63
CA LEU A 16 -162.45 -32.41 41.91
C LEU A 16 -161.29 -33.41 41.91
N ASP A 17 -160.82 -33.79 40.73
CA ASP A 17 -159.67 -34.68 40.56
C ASP A 17 -158.40 -34.05 41.16
N ARG A 18 -157.69 -34.84 41.99
CA ARG A 18 -156.43 -34.42 42.60
C ARG A 18 -155.37 -34.21 41.50
N PRO A 19 -154.57 -33.12 41.54
CA PRO A 19 -153.50 -32.92 40.57
C PRO A 19 -152.52 -34.10 40.58
N PRO A 20 -151.93 -34.46 39.42
CA PRO A 20 -151.03 -35.61 39.32
C PRO A 20 -149.84 -35.42 40.25
N SER A 21 -149.53 -36.46 41.03
CA SER A 21 -148.40 -36.47 41.96
C SER A 21 -147.10 -36.14 41.20
N PRO A 22 -146.20 -35.29 41.75
CA PRO A 22 -144.96 -34.94 41.08
C PRO A 22 -144.10 -36.19 40.80
N LEU A 23 -143.49 -36.23 39.61
CA LEU A 23 -142.60 -37.32 39.18
C LEU A 23 -141.40 -37.44 40.12
N PHE A 24 -141.20 -38.62 40.69
CA PHE A 24 -140.04 -38.92 41.53
C PHE A 24 -138.77 -39.00 40.67
N ILE A 25 -137.84 -38.07 40.89
CA ILE A 25 -136.50 -38.11 40.31
C ILE A 25 -135.56 -38.70 41.38
N PRO A 26 -134.96 -39.89 41.14
CA PRO A 26 -134.03 -40.49 42.10
C PRO A 26 -132.81 -39.59 42.31
N GLN A 27 -132.41 -39.41 43.56
CA GLN A 27 -131.16 -38.74 43.90
C GLN A 27 -129.99 -39.63 43.47
N SER A 28 -128.95 -39.06 42.83
CA SER A 28 -127.78 -39.85 42.43
C SER A 28 -127.16 -40.53 43.66
N THR A 29 -127.25 -41.87 43.73
CA THR A 29 -126.73 -42.68 44.84
C THR A 29 -125.30 -43.16 44.61
N GLY A 30 -124.58 -42.56 43.65
CA GLY A 30 -123.17 -42.83 43.41
C GLY A 30 -122.31 -42.19 44.51
N LYS A 31 -121.41 -42.95 45.11
CA LYS A 31 -120.42 -42.43 46.06
C LYS A 31 -119.19 -42.02 45.26
N ASP A 32 -118.97 -40.72 45.10
CA ASP A 32 -117.78 -40.20 44.42
C ASP A 32 -116.54 -40.48 45.27
N ILE A 33 -115.57 -41.21 44.71
CA ILE A 33 -114.29 -41.53 45.33
C ILE A 33 -113.20 -40.94 44.43
N SER A 34 -112.33 -40.12 45.01
CA SER A 34 -111.09 -39.70 44.34
C SER A 34 -109.91 -40.37 45.02
N THR A 35 -108.95 -40.80 44.22
CA THR A 35 -107.65 -41.30 44.65
C THR A 35 -106.60 -40.39 44.04
N GLN A 36 -105.78 -39.76 44.88
CA GLN A 36 -104.70 -38.88 44.48
C GLN A 36 -103.39 -39.47 45.01
N ILE A 37 -102.35 -39.43 44.17
CA ILE A 37 -100.99 -39.75 44.57
C ILE A 37 -100.32 -38.44 45.00
N GLU A 38 -99.81 -38.40 46.23
CA GLU A 38 -99.12 -37.24 46.78
C GLU A 38 -97.64 -37.23 46.36
N SER A 39 -97.00 -36.05 46.46
CA SER A 39 -95.58 -35.92 46.11
C SER A 39 -94.71 -36.77 47.03
N GLY A 40 -93.99 -37.75 46.45
CA GLY A 40 -93.10 -38.67 47.17
C GLY A 40 -93.68 -40.05 47.47
N ASP A 41 -94.96 -40.30 47.19
CA ASP A 41 -95.63 -41.57 47.52
C ASP A 41 -95.15 -42.76 46.65
N LEU A 42 -94.54 -42.48 45.50
CA LEU A 42 -94.02 -43.47 44.53
C LEU A 42 -92.49 -43.42 44.36
N PHE A 43 -91.78 -42.67 45.21
CA PHE A 43 -90.33 -42.52 45.08
C PHE A 43 -89.59 -43.81 45.48
N ASP A 44 -88.77 -44.35 44.57
CA ASP A 44 -87.87 -45.46 44.86
C ASP A 44 -86.41 -44.98 44.80
N PHE A 45 -85.78 -44.89 45.96
CA PHE A 45 -84.40 -44.41 46.05
C PHE A 45 -83.43 -45.25 45.21
N ASP A 46 -83.60 -46.57 45.19
CA ASP A 46 -82.66 -47.49 44.53
C ASP A 46 -82.75 -47.41 43.00
N LEU A 47 -83.89 -46.97 42.47
CA LEU A 47 -84.07 -46.72 41.04
C LEU A 47 -83.60 -45.30 40.67
N GLU A 48 -83.91 -44.31 41.50
CA GLU A 48 -83.69 -42.89 41.20
C GLU A 48 -82.22 -42.47 41.39
N VAL A 49 -81.48 -43.15 42.27
CA VAL A 49 -80.06 -42.85 42.53
C VAL A 49 -79.12 -43.41 41.47
N LYS A 50 -79.53 -44.47 40.74
CA LYS A 50 -78.69 -45.16 39.75
C LYS A 50 -78.11 -44.24 38.68
N PRO A 51 -78.90 -43.37 37.99
CA PRO A 51 -78.36 -42.48 36.97
C PRO A 51 -77.38 -41.45 37.53
N ILE A 52 -77.60 -41.01 38.78
CA ILE A 52 -76.74 -40.03 39.46
C ILE A 52 -75.38 -40.66 39.74
N VAL A 53 -75.37 -41.86 40.34
CA VAL A 53 -74.13 -42.58 40.66
C VAL A 53 -73.40 -42.99 39.40
N GLU A 54 -74.09 -43.49 38.39
CA GLU A 54 -73.49 -43.86 37.11
C GLU A 54 -72.81 -42.66 36.43
N THR A 55 -73.47 -41.49 36.43
CA THR A 55 -72.88 -40.28 35.88
C THR A 55 -71.67 -39.80 36.69
N LEU A 56 -71.73 -39.86 38.03
CA LEU A 56 -70.63 -39.45 38.89
C LEU A 56 -69.42 -40.38 38.75
N VAL A 57 -69.63 -41.69 38.76
CA VAL A 57 -68.56 -42.68 38.58
C VAL A 57 -67.98 -42.59 37.17
N GLY A 58 -68.83 -42.45 36.15
CA GLY A 58 -68.38 -42.27 34.76
C GLY A 58 -67.48 -41.05 34.61
N LYS A 59 -67.93 -39.88 35.07
CA LYS A 59 -67.14 -38.64 34.97
C LYS A 59 -65.85 -38.68 35.78
N THR A 60 -65.87 -39.26 36.98
CA THR A 60 -64.68 -39.33 37.83
C THR A 60 -63.63 -40.26 37.22
N VAL A 61 -64.03 -41.39 36.65
CA VAL A 61 -63.11 -42.31 35.96
C VAL A 61 -62.58 -41.69 34.66
N GLU A 62 -63.45 -41.07 33.87
CA GLU A 62 -63.06 -40.40 32.62
C GLU A 62 -62.06 -39.27 32.88
N GLN A 63 -62.35 -38.41 33.87
CA GLN A 63 -61.46 -37.34 34.26
C GLN A 63 -60.11 -37.87 34.76
N ALA A 64 -60.11 -38.89 35.63
CA ALA A 64 -58.88 -39.50 36.12
C ALA A 64 -58.04 -40.12 34.99
N LEU A 65 -58.68 -40.74 33.99
CA LEU A 65 -57.98 -41.31 32.85
C LEU A 65 -57.29 -40.22 32.00
N ILE A 66 -57.99 -39.10 31.75
CA ILE A 66 -57.45 -37.98 30.99
C ILE A 66 -56.27 -37.33 31.74
N GLU A 67 -56.42 -37.09 33.04
CA GLU A 67 -55.36 -36.48 33.86
C GLU A 67 -54.09 -37.33 33.87
N VAL A 68 -54.21 -38.66 34.05
CA VAL A 68 -53.05 -39.56 34.03
C VAL A 68 -52.40 -39.60 32.64
N ALA A 69 -53.18 -39.63 31.57
CA ALA A 69 -52.65 -39.62 30.21
C ALA A 69 -51.90 -38.32 29.90
N GLU A 70 -52.45 -37.16 30.30
CA GLU A 70 -51.79 -35.87 30.16
C GLU A 70 -50.50 -35.77 30.98
N GLU A 71 -50.48 -36.30 32.21
CA GLU A 71 -49.29 -36.34 33.06
C GLU A 71 -48.17 -37.17 32.44
N GLU A 72 -48.49 -38.34 31.88
CA GLU A 72 -47.52 -39.19 31.19
C GLU A 72 -46.98 -38.52 29.92
N GLU A 73 -47.84 -37.91 29.10
CA GLU A 73 -47.42 -37.17 27.90
C GLU A 73 -46.50 -36.00 28.26
N LEU A 74 -46.86 -35.21 29.27
CA LEU A 74 -46.02 -34.10 29.74
C LEU A 74 -44.68 -34.58 30.29
N ALA A 75 -44.64 -35.75 30.94
CA ALA A 75 -43.40 -36.34 31.42
C ALA A 75 -42.47 -36.72 30.26
N GLU A 76 -43.02 -37.38 29.23
CA GLU A 76 -42.28 -37.80 28.03
C GLU A 76 -41.77 -36.59 27.24
N ILE A 77 -42.61 -35.57 27.01
CA ILE A 77 -42.18 -34.33 26.34
C ILE A 77 -41.04 -33.65 27.10
N ARG A 78 -41.12 -33.59 28.44
CA ARG A 78 -40.06 -33.00 29.26
C ARG A 78 -38.77 -33.79 29.20
N GLU A 79 -38.84 -35.12 29.11
CA GLU A 79 -37.67 -35.97 28.95
C GLU A 79 -37.00 -35.74 27.60
N GLN A 80 -37.77 -35.77 26.52
CA GLN A 80 -37.27 -35.46 25.19
C GLN A 80 -36.63 -34.07 25.13
N GLN A 81 -37.28 -33.04 25.69
CA GLN A 81 -36.71 -31.69 25.74
C GLN A 81 -35.36 -31.64 26.47
N ARG A 82 -35.23 -32.34 27.61
CA ARG A 82 -33.95 -32.39 28.34
C ARG A 82 -32.86 -33.05 27.49
N GLU A 83 -33.16 -34.18 26.86
CA GLU A 83 -32.20 -34.87 25.98
C GLU A 83 -31.76 -33.97 24.81
N TYR A 84 -32.71 -33.29 24.16
CA TYR A 84 -32.40 -32.36 23.08
C TYR A 84 -31.55 -31.17 23.56
N GLU A 85 -31.84 -30.62 24.74
CA GLU A 85 -31.06 -29.53 25.30
C GLU A 85 -29.63 -29.97 25.66
N GLU A 86 -29.46 -31.17 26.22
CA GLU A 86 -28.14 -31.74 26.53
C GLU A 86 -27.31 -31.91 25.26
N ILE A 87 -27.89 -32.52 24.21
CA ILE A 87 -27.22 -32.70 22.92
C ILE A 87 -26.85 -31.34 22.31
N ARG A 88 -27.82 -30.41 22.26
CA ARG A 88 -27.59 -29.08 21.68
C ARG A 88 -26.51 -28.30 22.43
N ASN A 89 -26.48 -28.40 23.76
CA ASN A 89 -25.44 -27.74 24.56
C ASN A 89 -24.06 -28.37 24.33
N ALA A 90 -23.98 -29.69 24.20
CA ALA A 90 -22.74 -30.39 23.86
C ALA A 90 -22.23 -30.00 22.47
N GLU A 91 -23.11 -29.97 21.46
CA GLU A 91 -22.79 -29.54 20.09
C GLU A 91 -22.31 -28.09 20.05
N LEU A 92 -22.95 -27.19 20.81
CA LEU A 92 -22.58 -25.78 20.86
C LEU A 92 -21.17 -25.59 21.44
N ILE A 93 -20.82 -26.33 22.49
CA ILE A 93 -19.47 -26.31 23.09
C ILE A 93 -18.43 -26.84 22.09
N GLU A 94 -18.76 -27.91 21.36
CA GLU A 94 -17.87 -28.46 20.34
C GLU A 94 -17.65 -27.48 19.18
N LEU A 95 -18.71 -26.86 18.67
CA LEU A 95 -18.64 -25.83 17.63
C LEU A 95 -17.75 -24.66 18.06
N GLN A 96 -17.92 -24.14 19.27
CA GLN A 96 -17.07 -23.06 19.79
C GLN A 96 -15.60 -23.46 19.86
N ARG A 97 -15.32 -24.70 20.26
CA ARG A 97 -13.95 -25.23 20.28
C ARG A 97 -13.35 -25.29 18.87
N LEU A 98 -14.10 -25.78 17.89
CA LEU A 98 -13.65 -25.89 16.50
C LEU A 98 -13.45 -24.51 15.87
N GLU A 99 -14.37 -23.57 16.10
CA GLU A 99 -14.27 -22.19 15.60
C GLU A 99 -13.03 -21.49 16.15
N GLU A 100 -12.74 -21.64 17.44
CA GLU A 100 -11.55 -21.06 18.07
C GLU A 100 -10.25 -21.67 17.50
N GLN A 101 -10.24 -22.98 17.22
CA GLN A 101 -9.12 -23.65 16.56
C GLN A 101 -8.93 -23.15 15.12
N GLU A 102 -10.01 -23.04 14.35
CA GLU A 102 -9.98 -22.53 12.98
C GLU A 102 -9.49 -21.07 12.97
N ARG A 103 -9.97 -20.24 13.90
CA ARG A 103 -9.53 -18.84 14.04
C ARG A 103 -8.02 -18.75 14.25
N ARG A 104 -7.45 -19.60 15.11
CA ARG A 104 -6.00 -19.65 15.36
C ARG A 104 -5.23 -20.09 14.11
N LEU A 105 -5.69 -21.15 13.44
CA LEU A 105 -5.05 -21.66 12.23
C LEU A 105 -5.08 -20.61 11.10
N ARG A 106 -6.23 -19.95 10.91
CA ARG A 106 -6.40 -18.90 9.92
C ARG A 106 -5.49 -17.70 10.21
N ALA A 107 -5.43 -17.26 11.46
CA ALA A 107 -4.54 -16.18 11.88
C ALA A 107 -3.06 -16.54 11.65
N GLU A 108 -2.65 -17.78 11.91
CA GLU A 108 -1.29 -18.23 11.61
C GLU A 108 -1.02 -18.26 10.10
N LYS A 109 -1.93 -18.85 9.32
CA LYS A 109 -1.83 -18.90 7.86
C LYS A 109 -1.70 -17.51 7.26
N ASP A 110 -2.51 -16.55 7.70
CA ASP A 110 -2.45 -15.17 7.23
C ASP A 110 -1.12 -14.50 7.59
N ARG A 111 -0.57 -14.75 8.78
CA ARG A 111 0.76 -14.27 9.17
C ARG A 111 1.85 -14.87 8.27
N ARG A 112 1.80 -16.17 8.00
CA ARG A 112 2.75 -16.86 7.12
C ARG A 112 2.68 -16.36 5.68
N MET A 113 1.48 -16.14 5.15
CA MET A 113 1.29 -15.57 3.82
C MET A 113 1.89 -14.17 3.70
N LYS A 114 1.68 -13.30 4.70
CA LYS A 114 2.28 -11.96 4.73
C LYS A 114 3.81 -12.02 4.76
N GLN A 115 4.38 -12.85 5.62
CA GLN A 115 5.83 -13.05 5.69
C GLN A 115 6.40 -13.57 4.37
N ALA A 116 5.75 -14.54 3.74
CA ALA A 116 6.17 -15.08 2.45
C ALA A 116 6.11 -14.01 1.34
N GLN A 117 5.06 -13.18 1.33
CA GLN A 117 4.92 -12.12 0.34
C GLN A 117 5.96 -11.00 0.53
N GLU A 118 6.27 -10.63 1.77
CA GLU A 118 7.35 -9.68 2.09
C GLU A 118 8.72 -10.23 1.70
N ALA A 119 8.98 -11.51 2.00
CA ALA A 119 10.22 -12.18 1.60
C ALA A 119 10.39 -12.23 0.08
N LEU A 120 9.33 -12.58 -0.66
CA LEU A 120 9.34 -12.61 -2.12
C LEU A 120 9.61 -11.22 -2.71
N ARG A 121 8.98 -10.17 -2.17
CA ARG A 121 9.23 -8.79 -2.61
C ARG A 121 10.68 -8.39 -2.38
N LEU A 122 11.23 -8.70 -1.20
CA LEU A 122 12.62 -8.40 -0.88
C LEU A 122 13.58 -9.17 -1.79
N GLU A 123 13.29 -10.44 -2.08
CA GLU A 123 14.07 -11.27 -3.00
C GLU A 123 14.11 -10.66 -4.41
N GLN A 124 12.97 -10.20 -4.93
CA GLN A 124 12.90 -9.50 -6.22
C GLN A 124 13.73 -8.21 -6.22
N ASP A 125 13.62 -7.39 -5.17
CA ASP A 125 14.40 -6.16 -5.05
C ASP A 125 15.92 -6.44 -4.99
N ILE A 126 16.32 -7.49 -4.25
CA ILE A 126 17.71 -7.92 -4.16
C ILE A 126 18.20 -8.44 -5.51
N ALA A 127 17.42 -9.28 -6.19
CA ALA A 127 17.75 -9.82 -7.50
C ALA A 127 17.96 -8.69 -8.52
N GLN A 128 17.08 -7.68 -8.53
CA GLN A 128 17.24 -6.50 -9.40
C GLN A 128 18.50 -5.70 -9.07
N LYS A 129 18.80 -5.47 -7.78
CA LYS A 129 20.03 -4.78 -7.36
C LYS A 129 21.29 -5.54 -7.78
N ILE A 130 21.29 -6.87 -7.63
CA ILE A 130 22.40 -7.72 -8.06
C ILE A 130 22.56 -7.66 -9.58
N ALA A 131 21.46 -7.77 -10.33
CA ALA A 131 21.47 -7.67 -11.79
C ALA A 131 21.98 -6.31 -12.27
N ALA A 132 21.50 -5.21 -11.69
CA ALA A 132 21.96 -3.86 -12.02
C ALA A 132 23.45 -3.66 -11.73
N ARG A 133 23.94 -4.18 -10.59
CA ARG A 133 25.36 -4.14 -10.25
C ARG A 133 26.21 -4.95 -11.23
N ALA A 134 25.76 -6.17 -11.57
CA ALA A 134 26.46 -7.02 -12.53
C ALA A 134 26.51 -6.38 -13.91
N PHE A 135 25.39 -5.80 -14.36
CA PHE A 135 25.29 -5.05 -15.61
C PHE A 135 26.23 -3.84 -15.63
N ALA A 136 26.19 -3.00 -14.60
CA ALA A 136 27.07 -1.83 -14.50
C ALA A 136 28.56 -2.23 -14.52
N LYS A 137 28.92 -3.32 -13.81
CA LYS A 137 30.30 -3.83 -13.82
C LYS A 137 30.72 -4.31 -15.20
N ALA A 138 29.89 -5.10 -15.88
CA ALA A 138 30.18 -5.59 -17.23
C ALA A 138 30.30 -4.42 -18.23
N TYR A 139 29.40 -3.44 -18.15
CA TYR A 139 29.42 -2.26 -19.02
C TYR A 139 30.66 -1.38 -18.79
N LEU A 140 30.99 -1.10 -17.52
CA LEU A 140 32.16 -0.29 -17.17
C LEU A 140 33.48 -1.00 -17.52
N GLN A 141 33.52 -2.33 -17.46
CA GLN A 141 34.71 -3.12 -17.80
C GLN A 141 35.17 -2.86 -19.24
N ASP A 142 34.24 -2.70 -20.18
CA ASP A 142 34.56 -2.46 -21.59
C ASP A 142 34.60 -0.96 -21.93
N LEU A 143 33.75 -0.15 -21.28
CA LEU A 143 33.70 1.29 -21.53
C LEU A 143 34.98 2.01 -21.10
N VAL A 144 35.53 1.66 -19.92
CA VAL A 144 36.73 2.34 -19.39
C VAL A 144 37.91 2.20 -20.37
N PRO A 145 38.36 0.98 -20.77
CA PRO A 145 39.43 0.85 -21.76
C PRO A 145 39.11 1.54 -23.09
N SER A 146 37.87 1.47 -23.58
CA SER A 146 37.47 2.09 -24.84
C SER A 146 37.61 3.62 -24.81
N VAL A 147 37.12 4.27 -23.75
CA VAL A 147 37.23 5.73 -23.58
C VAL A 147 38.68 6.14 -23.38
N PHE A 148 39.46 5.39 -22.57
CA PHE A 148 40.88 5.69 -22.38
C PHE A 148 41.68 5.55 -23.68
N ASN A 149 41.42 4.52 -24.48
CA ASN A 149 42.05 4.35 -25.79
C ASN A 149 41.65 5.46 -26.75
N ASN A 150 40.35 5.81 -26.83
CA ASN A 150 39.89 6.89 -27.70
C ASN A 150 40.50 8.24 -27.30
N LEU A 151 40.60 8.53 -26.00
CA LEU A 151 41.18 9.77 -25.49
C LEU A 151 42.70 9.82 -25.72
N ARG A 152 43.38 8.65 -25.68
CA ARG A 152 44.79 8.50 -26.05
C ARG A 152 45.02 8.67 -27.56
N GLU A 153 44.19 8.07 -28.39
CA GLU A 153 44.24 8.21 -29.86
C GLU A 153 43.97 9.65 -30.31
N ASN A 154 43.07 10.35 -29.64
CA ASN A 154 42.77 11.76 -29.88
C ASN A 154 43.83 12.72 -29.29
N GLY A 155 44.91 12.21 -28.71
CA GLY A 155 46.06 13.03 -28.26
C GLY A 155 45.84 13.84 -26.98
N TYR A 156 44.79 13.55 -26.20
CA TYR A 156 44.55 14.27 -24.93
C TYR A 156 45.45 13.78 -23.79
N PHE A 157 45.94 12.54 -23.87
CA PHE A 157 47.00 12.04 -22.98
C PHE A 157 48.35 12.25 -23.65
N TYR A 158 49.04 13.33 -23.29
CA TYR A 158 50.41 13.60 -23.69
C TYR A 158 51.39 13.13 -22.61
N ASP A 159 52.61 12.75 -23.01
CA ASP A 159 53.70 12.59 -22.06
C ASP A 159 54.14 13.99 -21.59
N PRO A 160 54.10 14.29 -20.27
CA PRO A 160 54.55 15.57 -19.74
C PRO A 160 55.96 15.96 -20.21
N VAL A 161 56.84 14.97 -20.41
CA VAL A 161 58.22 15.20 -20.87
C VAL A 161 58.24 15.63 -22.33
N GLU A 162 57.47 14.96 -23.20
CA GLU A 162 57.39 15.30 -24.62
C GLU A 162 56.79 16.69 -24.82
N HIS A 163 55.71 17.00 -24.08
CA HIS A 163 55.08 18.31 -24.14
C HIS A 163 55.99 19.43 -23.59
N GLU A 164 56.75 19.17 -22.52
CA GLU A 164 57.72 20.13 -21.99
C GLU A 164 58.88 20.37 -22.98
N ILE A 165 59.34 19.32 -23.67
CA ILE A 165 60.34 19.44 -24.73
C ILE A 165 59.82 20.32 -25.87
N GLU A 166 58.61 20.05 -26.37
CA GLU A 166 58.01 20.81 -27.47
C GLU A 166 57.73 22.26 -27.08
N THR A 167 57.22 22.51 -25.87
CA THR A 167 56.71 23.83 -25.48
C THR A 167 57.78 24.72 -24.86
N SER A 168 58.76 24.16 -24.15
CA SER A 168 59.78 24.94 -23.42
C SER A 168 61.17 24.76 -24.02
N PHE A 169 61.60 23.52 -24.25
CA PHE A 169 62.97 23.25 -24.71
C PHE A 169 63.21 23.66 -26.16
N MET A 170 62.31 23.30 -27.08
CA MET A 170 62.45 23.62 -28.51
C MET A 170 62.49 25.14 -28.76
N PRO A 171 61.60 25.96 -28.18
CA PRO A 171 61.70 27.41 -28.31
C PRO A 171 62.99 27.99 -27.71
N TRP A 172 63.39 27.51 -26.52
CA TRP A 172 64.64 27.94 -25.89
C TRP A 172 65.87 27.59 -26.75
N LEU A 173 65.91 26.39 -27.33
CA LEU A 173 66.99 25.95 -28.20
C LEU A 173 67.03 26.79 -29.49
N MET A 174 65.86 27.03 -30.10
CA MET A 174 65.75 27.89 -31.28
C MET A 174 66.16 29.34 -30.99
N GLU A 175 65.82 29.88 -29.82
CA GLU A 175 66.26 31.22 -29.41
C GLU A 175 67.77 31.29 -29.18
N LYS A 176 68.36 30.30 -28.49
CA LYS A 176 69.80 30.24 -28.24
C LYS A 176 70.59 30.08 -29.53
N THR A 177 70.17 29.18 -30.42
CA THR A 177 70.79 29.00 -31.73
C THR A 177 70.66 30.25 -32.59
N MET A 178 69.50 30.90 -32.60
CA MET A 178 69.30 32.18 -33.30
C MET A 178 70.21 33.28 -32.74
N THR A 179 70.39 33.35 -31.42
CA THR A 179 71.29 34.32 -30.79
C THR A 179 72.75 34.09 -31.21
N GLN A 180 73.20 32.84 -31.24
CA GLN A 180 74.55 32.48 -31.69
C GLN A 180 74.76 32.81 -33.18
N VAL A 181 73.78 32.48 -34.03
CA VAL A 181 73.83 32.86 -35.46
C VAL A 181 73.88 34.38 -35.61
N ASN A 182 73.06 35.12 -34.88
CA ASN A 182 73.08 36.58 -34.91
C ASN A 182 74.43 37.16 -34.43
N GLN A 183 75.04 36.60 -33.39
CA GLN A 183 76.39 36.99 -32.95
C GLN A 183 77.44 36.74 -34.04
N LEU A 184 77.37 35.60 -34.74
CA LEU A 184 78.26 35.30 -35.86
C LEU A 184 78.05 36.24 -37.05
N VAL A 185 76.79 36.56 -37.38
CA VAL A 185 76.45 37.53 -38.44
C VAL A 185 76.95 38.93 -38.07
N LEU A 186 76.75 39.37 -36.83
CA LEU A 186 77.27 40.66 -36.34
C LEU A 186 78.81 40.68 -36.37
N GLY A 187 79.46 39.63 -35.88
CA GLY A 187 80.92 39.49 -35.91
C GLY A 187 81.47 39.56 -37.33
N ARG A 188 80.82 38.85 -38.29
CA ARG A 188 81.16 38.93 -39.71
C ARG A 188 80.93 40.33 -40.27
N THR A 189 79.84 40.99 -39.92
CA THR A 189 79.52 42.35 -40.38
C THR A 189 80.54 43.38 -39.88
N ILE A 190 80.96 43.28 -38.62
CA ILE A 190 82.00 44.14 -38.03
C ILE A 190 83.36 43.83 -38.65
N LEU A 191 83.68 42.56 -38.89
CA LEU A 191 84.91 42.19 -39.59
C LEU A 191 84.93 42.78 -41.00
N ASP A 192 83.82 42.67 -41.75
CA ASP A 192 83.69 43.24 -43.08
C ASP A 192 83.78 44.78 -43.07
N SER A 193 83.28 45.45 -42.01
CA SER A 193 83.45 46.91 -41.86
C SER A 193 84.90 47.29 -41.53
N ILE A 194 85.58 46.55 -40.64
CA ILE A 194 87.01 46.77 -40.35
C ILE A 194 87.86 46.54 -41.61
N ILE A 195 87.60 45.47 -42.37
CA ILE A 195 88.27 45.21 -43.64
C ILE A 195 88.03 46.38 -44.60
N ARG A 196 86.80 46.90 -44.69
CA ARG A 196 86.49 48.07 -45.51
C ARG A 196 87.25 49.32 -45.07
N ASP A 197 87.33 49.60 -43.77
CA ASP A 197 88.02 50.76 -43.23
C ASP A 197 89.54 50.69 -43.46
N VAL A 198 90.15 49.51 -43.27
CA VAL A 198 91.58 49.28 -43.56
C VAL A 198 91.86 49.43 -45.05
N VAL A 199 90.98 48.90 -45.92
CA VAL A 199 91.13 49.06 -47.38
C VAL A 199 90.99 50.53 -47.78
N ASN A 200 90.04 51.27 -47.21
CA ASN A 200 89.90 52.71 -47.46
C ASN A 200 91.11 53.51 -46.96
N GLN A 201 91.62 53.24 -45.75
CA GLN A 201 92.85 53.87 -45.26
C GLN A 201 94.04 53.59 -46.18
N ARG A 202 94.18 52.35 -46.68
CA ARG A 202 95.23 52.02 -47.65
C ARG A 202 95.05 52.78 -48.96
N ILE A 203 93.83 52.91 -49.47
CA ILE A 203 93.53 53.71 -50.66
C ILE A 203 93.92 55.18 -50.43
N ASP A 204 93.55 55.77 -49.29
CA ASP A 204 93.91 57.15 -48.94
C ASP A 204 95.44 57.33 -48.81
N ASP A 205 96.13 56.36 -48.21
CA ASP A 205 97.59 56.36 -48.11
C ASP A 205 98.25 56.24 -49.50
N TYR A 206 97.71 55.41 -50.40
CA TYR A 206 98.18 55.33 -51.78
C TYR A 206 97.90 56.61 -52.56
N GLN A 207 96.76 57.27 -52.34
CA GLN A 207 96.45 58.56 -52.96
C GLN A 207 97.40 59.67 -52.47
N LYS A 208 97.68 59.73 -51.15
CA LYS A 208 98.69 60.64 -50.59
C LYS A 208 100.08 60.32 -51.14
N LEU A 209 100.43 59.03 -51.26
CA LEU A 209 101.70 58.61 -51.86
C LEU A 209 101.77 59.00 -53.34
N GLU A 210 100.67 58.89 -54.09
CA GLU A 210 100.58 59.32 -55.48
C GLU A 210 100.65 60.85 -55.62
N GLU A 211 100.05 61.61 -54.72
CA GLU A 211 100.19 63.07 -54.64
C GLU A 211 101.62 63.49 -54.29
N THR A 212 102.28 62.81 -53.35
CA THR A 212 103.71 63.06 -53.04
C THR A 212 104.63 62.64 -54.18
N LEU A 213 104.32 61.56 -54.91
CA LEU A 213 105.05 61.16 -56.12
C LEU A 213 104.82 62.13 -57.28
N ARG A 214 103.62 62.68 -57.43
CA ARG A 214 103.35 63.79 -58.38
C ARG A 214 104.14 65.04 -58.02
N GLN A 215 104.20 65.41 -56.73
CA GLN A 215 105.00 66.53 -56.25
C GLN A 215 106.52 66.28 -56.41
N MET A 216 106.98 65.02 -56.29
CA MET A 216 108.38 64.64 -56.53
C MET A 216 108.78 64.55 -58.01
N ILE A 217 107.83 64.40 -58.94
CA ILE A 217 108.10 64.37 -60.38
C ILE A 217 108.12 65.79 -60.99
N GLU A 218 107.47 66.79 -60.37
CA GLU A 218 107.52 68.21 -60.80
C GLU A 218 108.68 69.01 -60.19
N GLY A 219 109.39 68.49 -59.17
CA GLY A 219 110.53 69.14 -58.52
C GLY A 219 111.85 68.41 -58.74
N GLY A 220 112.49 68.61 -59.90
CA GLY A 220 113.80 68.05 -60.20
C GLY A 220 114.97 68.68 -59.40
N ILE A 221 115.94 67.82 -59.05
CA ILE A 221 117.40 68.05 -58.91
C ILE A 221 117.84 69.12 -57.88
N ASP A 222 118.45 68.71 -56.75
CA ASP A 222 119.91 68.79 -56.54
C ASP A 222 120.35 68.31 -55.13
N MET A 223 121.59 67.85 -55.12
CA MET A 223 122.53 67.24 -54.19
C MET A 223 122.64 67.73 -52.72
N GLY A 224 123.21 66.84 -51.90
CA GLY A 224 124.26 67.22 -50.92
C GLY A 224 123.90 66.95 -49.45
N THR A 225 124.15 65.75 -48.92
CA THR A 225 125.36 65.34 -48.14
C THR A 225 125.51 65.91 -46.73
N SER A 226 125.54 64.98 -45.76
CA SER A 226 126.24 65.00 -44.46
C SER A 226 125.60 65.90 -43.39
N THR A 227 125.46 65.55 -42.11
CA THR A 227 126.31 64.84 -41.12
C THR A 227 125.51 64.69 -39.81
N GLY A 228 125.92 63.79 -38.91
CA GLY A 228 125.64 63.90 -37.46
C GLY A 228 124.91 62.67 -36.88
N GLU A 229 125.59 61.58 -36.54
CA GLU A 229 126.22 61.29 -35.24
C GLU A 229 125.29 61.25 -34.00
N ILE A 230 125.36 60.08 -33.32
CA ILE A 230 125.28 59.85 -31.86
C ILE A 230 123.89 59.70 -31.20
N GLY A 231 123.72 58.51 -30.60
CA GLY A 231 123.36 58.39 -29.19
C GLY A 231 121.99 57.77 -28.91
N HIS A 232 121.90 56.51 -28.48
CA HIS A 232 122.01 56.02 -27.09
C HIS A 232 120.69 56.08 -26.28
N GLY A 233 120.36 54.94 -25.66
CA GLY A 233 119.53 54.86 -24.45
C GLY A 233 118.06 54.50 -24.72
N LEU A 234 117.65 53.25 -24.52
CA LEU A 234 117.38 52.56 -23.24
C LEU A 234 116.17 53.12 -22.49
N GLN A 235 115.23 52.20 -22.22
CA GLN A 235 114.44 52.08 -20.97
C GLN A 235 113.48 53.24 -20.66
N GLN A 236 112.36 53.08 -19.97
CA GLN A 236 111.61 51.99 -19.36
C GLN A 236 110.29 52.64 -18.91
N ASP A 237 109.33 51.81 -18.51
CA ASP A 237 108.30 52.15 -17.53
C ASP A 237 107.23 53.19 -17.91
N THR A 238 105.98 52.74 -17.88
CA THR A 238 105.15 52.85 -16.66
C THR A 238 103.78 52.26 -17.03
N ASP A 239 103.35 51.16 -16.44
CA ASP A 239 102.79 51.06 -15.10
C ASP A 239 101.42 51.75 -14.97
N ARG A 240 100.42 50.91 -14.64
CA ARG A 240 99.23 51.15 -13.79
C ARG A 240 97.84 50.97 -14.40
N GLN A 241 97.17 49.96 -13.78
CA GLN A 241 95.86 50.01 -13.09
C GLN A 241 94.65 50.42 -13.94
N GLY A 242 93.53 49.71 -13.97
CA GLY A 242 92.85 48.93 -12.95
C GLY A 242 91.35 49.30 -12.99
N SER A 243 90.50 48.48 -12.36
CA SER A 243 89.04 48.69 -12.15
C SER A 243 88.16 48.33 -13.36
N GLY A 244 87.09 47.55 -13.26
CA GLY A 244 86.41 46.90 -12.15
C GLY A 244 85.01 46.49 -12.61
N LEU A 245 84.61 45.27 -12.25
CA LEU A 245 83.27 44.73 -11.91
C LEU A 245 83.25 43.21 -12.13
#